data_AF-A0A972UDH9-F1
#
_entry.id   AF-A0A972UDH9-F1
#
_cell.length_a   1.000
_cell.length_b   1.000
_cell.length_c   1.000
_cell.angle_alpha   90.00
_cell.angle_beta   90.00
_cell.angle_gamma   90.00
#
_symmetry.space_group_name_H-M   'P 1'
#
loop_
_entity.id
_entity.type
_entity.pdbx_description
1 polymer ?
#
loop_
_entity_poly.entity_id
_entity_poly.type
_entity_poly.pdbx_seq_one_letter_code
_entity_poly.pdbx_strand_id
1 'polypeptide(L)'
;MSVRYLKTLVAIAEHGTFAAAANITGVTSSAVSMQMKTLEGGVSIVPDRCVASIEDPPLKRIPFGTPPIQTMIGIIYPHDSSMERHIQALIAKLQDLGSLQKGI
;
A
#
# COMPACT_ATOMS: atom_id res chain seq x y z
N MET A 1 1.49 1.72 18.27
CA MET A 1 0.64 0.81 17.47
C MET A 1 1.35 -0.53 17.36
N SER A 2 0.76 -1.63 17.84
CA SER A 2 1.44 -2.94 17.86
C SER A 2 0.99 -3.81 16.67
N VAL A 3 1.91 -4.42 15.94
CA VAL A 3 1.60 -5.37 14.83
C VAL A 3 0.90 -6.63 15.35
N ARG A 4 0.97 -6.95 16.65
CA ARG A 4 0.10 -7.98 17.25
C ARG A 4 -1.35 -7.65 17.05
N TYR A 5 -1.68 -6.36 17.00
CA TYR A 5 -3.02 -5.93 16.73
C TYR A 5 -3.35 -6.12 15.26
N LEU A 6 -2.38 -6.02 14.33
CA LEU A 6 -2.58 -6.41 12.92
C LEU A 6 -2.74 -7.93 12.79
N LYS A 7 -2.07 -8.74 13.62
CA LYS A 7 -2.28 -10.19 13.67
C LYS A 7 -3.62 -10.55 14.28
N THR A 8 -4.01 -9.85 15.33
CA THR A 8 -5.35 -9.94 15.89
C THR A 8 -6.35 -9.49 14.82
N LEU A 9 -6.08 -8.45 14.03
CA LEU A 9 -6.89 -7.98 12.91
C LEU A 9 -6.98 -9.02 11.78
N VAL A 10 -5.88 -9.71 11.47
CA VAL A 10 -5.84 -10.81 10.49
C VAL A 10 -6.53 -12.06 11.04
N ALA A 11 -6.33 -12.44 12.30
CA ALA A 11 -7.00 -13.58 12.92
C ALA A 11 -8.50 -13.33 13.12
N ILE A 12 -8.89 -12.09 13.39
CA ILE A 12 -10.28 -11.63 13.29
C ILE A 12 -10.77 -11.82 11.85
N ALA A 13 -9.97 -11.42 10.85
CA ALA A 13 -10.34 -11.55 9.44
C ALA A 13 -10.43 -13.01 8.96
N GLU A 14 -9.59 -13.92 9.49
CA GLU A 14 -9.53 -15.33 9.10
C GLU A 14 -10.53 -16.21 9.86
N HIS A 15 -10.81 -15.88 11.14
CA HIS A 15 -11.58 -16.74 12.04
C HIS A 15 -12.86 -16.10 12.58
N GLY A 16 -13.15 -14.85 12.19
CA GLY A 16 -14.49 -14.26 12.18
C GLY A 16 -15.01 -13.63 13.48
N THR A 17 -14.45 -13.95 14.65
CA THR A 17 -14.90 -13.32 15.91
C THR A 17 -13.74 -12.91 16.80
N PHE A 18 -13.96 -11.89 17.63
CA PHE A 18 -12.93 -11.43 18.57
C PHE A 18 -12.65 -12.48 19.64
N ALA A 19 -13.65 -13.30 19.99
CA ALA A 19 -13.46 -14.42 20.91
C ALA A 19 -12.69 -15.57 20.25
N ALA A 20 -12.97 -15.92 18.99
CA ALA A 20 -12.19 -16.91 18.25
C ALA A 20 -10.76 -16.42 18.00
N ALA A 21 -10.61 -15.16 17.59
CA ALA A 21 -9.32 -14.52 17.45
C ALA A 21 -8.60 -14.45 18.80
N ALA A 22 -9.27 -14.08 19.90
CA ALA A 22 -8.70 -14.09 21.25
C ALA A 22 -8.24 -15.48 21.68
N ASN A 23 -9.04 -16.52 21.39
CA ASN A 23 -8.71 -17.92 21.64
C ASN A 23 -7.47 -18.35 20.83
N ILE A 24 -7.41 -17.97 19.56
CA ILE A 24 -6.30 -18.30 18.64
C ILE A 24 -5.06 -17.45 18.92
N THR A 25 -5.24 -16.22 19.42
CA THR A 25 -4.18 -15.27 19.76
C THR A 25 -3.76 -15.33 21.24
N GLY A 26 -4.41 -16.16 22.07
CA GLY A 26 -4.06 -16.43 23.48
C GLY A 26 -4.27 -15.25 24.42
N VAL A 27 -5.17 -14.33 24.07
CA VAL A 27 -5.49 -13.15 24.88
C VAL A 27 -6.94 -13.16 25.30
N THR A 28 -7.34 -12.24 26.18
CA THR A 28 -8.75 -12.03 26.48
C THR A 28 -9.44 -11.25 25.36
N SER A 29 -10.73 -11.45 25.16
CA SER A 29 -11.52 -10.67 24.20
C SER A 29 -11.50 -9.16 24.49
N SER A 30 -11.37 -8.77 25.76
CA SER A 30 -11.21 -7.37 26.16
C SER A 30 -9.84 -6.81 25.79
N ALA A 31 -8.79 -7.63 25.88
CA ALA A 31 -7.48 -7.26 25.37
C ALA A 31 -7.56 -7.04 23.85
N VAL A 32 -8.17 -7.94 23.07
CA VAL A 32 -8.40 -7.74 21.61
C VAL A 32 -9.03 -6.37 21.30
N SER A 33 -10.04 -5.93 22.07
CA SER A 33 -10.62 -4.59 21.89
C SER A 33 -9.63 -3.45 22.13
N MET A 34 -8.78 -3.52 23.16
CA MET A 34 -7.73 -2.51 23.39
C MET A 34 -6.65 -2.53 22.32
N GLN A 35 -6.36 -3.72 21.78
CA GLN A 35 -5.45 -3.92 20.68
C GLN A 35 -5.98 -3.24 19.40
N MET A 36 -7.25 -3.44 19.05
CA MET A 36 -7.89 -2.72 17.93
C MET A 36 -7.89 -1.22 18.16
N LYS A 37 -8.19 -0.78 19.39
CA LYS A 37 -8.16 0.65 19.75
C LYS A 37 -6.79 1.28 19.54
N THR A 38 -5.74 0.51 19.80
CA THR A 38 -4.36 0.94 19.60
C THR A 38 -3.83 0.58 18.20
N LEU A 39 -4.69 0.22 17.24
CA LEU A 39 -4.41 0.30 15.79
C LEU A 39 -5.01 1.56 15.14
N GLU A 40 -5.84 2.29 15.88
CA GLU A 40 -6.55 3.49 15.40
C GLU A 40 -5.63 4.69 15.05
N GLY A 41 -4.29 4.55 15.00
CA GLY A 41 -3.36 5.67 14.71
C GLY A 41 -1.88 5.35 14.46
N GLY A 42 -1.46 4.53 13.49
CA GLY A 42 -2.20 3.94 12.40
C GLY A 42 -1.27 3.12 11.51
N VAL A 43 -1.83 2.67 10.40
CA VAL A 43 -1.15 2.07 9.26
C VAL A 43 -1.40 3.00 8.08
N SER A 44 -0.48 3.08 7.12
CA SER A 44 -0.69 3.91 5.92
C SER A 44 -0.56 3.07 4.67
N ILE A 45 -1.49 3.28 3.75
CA ILE A 45 -1.50 2.67 2.44
C ILE A 45 -1.01 3.74 1.48
N VAL A 46 0.06 3.41 0.76
CA VAL A 46 0.80 4.37 -0.05
C VAL A 46 1.13 3.72 -1.39
N PRO A 47 1.00 4.44 -2.52
CA PRO A 47 1.49 3.93 -3.80
C PRO A 47 2.97 3.63 -3.67
N ASP A 48 3.42 2.52 -4.25
CA ASP A 48 4.80 2.08 -4.07
C ASP A 48 5.82 3.16 -4.51
N ARG A 49 5.49 3.91 -5.56
CA ARG A 49 6.24 5.07 -6.06
C ARG A 49 6.35 6.25 -5.07
N CYS A 50 5.42 6.39 -4.13
CA CYS A 50 5.36 7.50 -3.19
C CYS A 50 6.21 7.28 -1.94
N VAL A 51 6.78 6.09 -1.79
CA VAL A 51 7.60 5.71 -0.64
C VAL A 51 9.07 5.57 -1.08
N ALA A 52 9.43 6.30 -2.13
CA ALA A 52 10.74 6.25 -2.77
C ALA A 52 11.72 7.27 -2.18
N SER A 53 11.67 7.52 -0.87
CA SER A 53 12.69 8.31 -0.20
C SER A 53 13.60 7.43 0.64
N ILE A 54 14.91 7.63 0.50
CA ILE A 54 15.98 7.09 1.35
C ILE A 54 15.78 7.54 2.82
N GLU A 55 14.93 8.56 3.04
CA GLU A 55 14.68 9.21 4.32
C GLU A 55 13.36 8.80 5.00
N ASP A 56 12.51 7.99 4.34
CA ASP A 56 11.27 7.55 4.97
C ASP A 56 11.59 6.64 6.17
N PRO A 57 10.86 6.79 7.28
CA PRO A 57 10.90 5.74 8.30
C PRO A 57 10.55 4.42 7.59
N PRO A 58 11.27 3.32 7.87
CA PRO A 58 11.11 2.07 7.14
C PRO A 58 9.67 1.51 7.30
N LEU A 59 8.76 1.85 6.39
CA LEU A 59 7.35 1.45 6.41
C LEU A 59 7.17 0.06 5.78
N LYS A 60 6.43 -0.83 6.47
CA LYS A 60 6.05 -2.13 5.89
C LYS A 60 4.95 -1.93 4.86
N ARG A 61 5.29 -2.16 3.60
CA ARG A 61 4.34 -2.21 2.50
C ARG A 61 3.81 -3.62 2.40
N ILE A 62 2.49 -3.76 2.49
CA ILE A 62 1.82 -5.01 2.19
C ILE A 62 1.19 -4.80 0.81
N PRO A 63 1.71 -5.44 -0.26
CA PRO A 63 1.09 -5.32 -1.55
C PRO A 63 -0.32 -5.90 -1.49
N PHE A 64 -1.25 -5.19 -2.10
CA PHE A 64 -2.62 -5.64 -2.16
C PHE A 64 -2.77 -6.63 -3.31
N GLY A 65 -3.01 -7.90 -2.97
CA GLY A 65 -3.31 -8.96 -3.92
C GLY A 65 -2.10 -9.66 -4.53
N THR A 66 -2.40 -10.66 -5.36
CA THR A 66 -1.42 -11.41 -6.14
C THR A 66 -2.03 -11.71 -7.52
N PRO A 67 -1.68 -10.95 -8.57
CA PRO A 67 -0.65 -9.91 -8.63
C PRO A 67 -1.02 -8.62 -7.86
N PRO A 68 -0.03 -7.78 -7.48
CA PRO A 68 -0.28 -6.50 -6.84
C PRO A 68 -1.12 -5.56 -7.71
N ILE A 69 -2.02 -4.80 -7.10
CA ILE A 69 -2.84 -3.80 -7.81
C ILE A 69 -1.95 -2.71 -8.40
N GLN A 70 -1.98 -2.54 -9.71
CA GLN A 70 -1.21 -1.52 -10.42
C GLN A 70 -2.04 -0.24 -10.59
N THR A 71 -1.43 0.92 -10.33
CA THR A 71 -2.03 2.24 -10.59
C THR A 71 -1.38 2.86 -11.82
N MET A 72 -2.19 3.22 -12.82
CA MET A 72 -1.71 3.85 -14.06
C MET A 72 -1.65 5.37 -13.91
N ILE A 73 -0.58 5.98 -14.41
CA ILE A 73 -0.40 7.44 -14.49
C ILE A 73 -0.33 7.80 -15.98
N GLY A 74 -1.04 8.85 -16.40
CA GLY A 74 -1.04 9.34 -17.77
C GLY A 74 -0.71 10.83 -17.86
N ILE A 75 -0.41 11.30 -19.08
CA ILE A 75 -0.16 12.70 -19.42
C ILE A 75 -1.26 13.15 -20.37
N ILE A 76 -1.75 14.38 -20.22
CA ILE A 76 -2.76 14.97 -21.11
C ILE A 76 -2.18 16.24 -21.71
N TYR A 77 -2.39 16.44 -23.02
CA TYR A 77 -1.95 17.62 -23.75
C TYR A 77 -2.91 17.93 -24.91
N PRO A 78 -2.98 19.21 -25.37
CA PRO A 78 -3.79 19.57 -26.53
C PRO A 78 -3.34 18.86 -27.79
N HIS A 79 -4.28 18.39 -28.60
CA HIS A 79 -4.00 17.66 -29.83
C HIS A 79 -3.21 18.51 -30.85
N ASP A 80 -3.48 19.82 -30.93
CA ASP A 80 -2.84 20.73 -31.91
C ASP A 80 -1.65 21.51 -31.32
N SER A 81 -0.92 20.89 -30.40
CA SER A 81 0.22 21.54 -29.78
C SER A 81 1.34 21.78 -30.80
N SER A 82 1.82 23.02 -30.90
CA SER A 82 3.04 23.35 -31.65
C SER A 82 4.29 22.62 -31.11
N MET A 83 4.19 22.03 -29.93
CA MET A 83 5.25 21.27 -29.25
C MET A 83 5.07 19.76 -29.36
N GLU A 84 4.25 19.26 -30.30
CA GLU A 84 3.97 17.82 -30.48
C GLU A 84 5.26 16.97 -30.46
N ARG A 85 6.30 17.39 -31.19
CA ARG A 85 7.60 16.69 -31.22
C ARG A 85 8.24 16.55 -29.83
N HIS A 86 8.18 17.61 -29.02
CA HIS A 86 8.73 17.60 -27.66
C HIS A 86 7.88 16.76 -26.71
N ILE A 87 6.56 16.80 -26.88
CA ILE A 87 5.61 16.00 -26.10
C ILE A 87 5.82 14.52 -26.37
N GLN A 88 5.93 14.12 -27.65
CA GLN A 88 6.22 12.74 -28.01
C GLN A 88 7.58 12.27 -27.46
N ALA A 89 8.60 13.12 -27.53
CA ALA A 89 9.90 12.82 -26.92
C ALA A 89 9.81 12.63 -25.40
N LEU A 90 9.00 13.44 -24.70
CA LEU A 90 8.77 13.30 -23.26
C LEU A 90 8.01 12.02 -22.93
N ILE A 91 6.95 11.70 -23.68
CA ILE A 91 6.15 10.47 -23.49
C ILE A 91 7.04 9.24 -23.66
N ALA A 92 7.82 9.17 -24.74
CA ALA A 92 8.75 8.08 -24.98
C ALA A 92 9.73 7.92 -23.81
N LYS A 93 10.30 9.03 -23.33
CA LYS A 93 11.24 8.98 -22.21
C LYS A 93 10.60 8.50 -20.91
N LEU A 94 9.35 8.90 -20.64
CA LEU A 94 8.62 8.48 -19.44
C LEU A 94 8.17 7.01 -19.51
N GLN A 95 7.84 6.50 -20.70
CA GLN A 95 7.54 5.08 -20.92
C GLN A 95 8.77 4.21 -20.67
N ASP A 96 9.94 4.63 -21.18
CA ASP A 96 11.22 3.96 -20.93
C ASP A 96 11.53 3.90 -19.42
N LEU A 97 11.44 5.05 -18.73
CA LEU A 97 11.68 5.13 -17.28
C LEU A 97 10.68 4.30 -16.46
N GLY A 98 9.41 4.26 -16.87
CA GLY A 98 8.37 3.46 -16.21
C GLY A 98 8.53 1.95 -16.41
N SER A 99 9.13 1.51 -17.51
CA SER A 99 9.34 0.09 -17.80
C SER A 99 10.47 -0.55 -16.98
N LEU A 100 11.46 0.25 -16.56
CA LEU A 100 12.60 -0.17 -15.73
C LEU A 100 12.22 -0.52 -14.27
N GLN A 101 11.02 -0.17 -13.81
CA GLN A 101 10.57 -0.38 -12.43
C GLN A 101 9.68 -1.62 -12.24
N LYS A 102 9.49 -2.45 -13.29
CA LYS A 102 8.57 -3.60 -13.26
C LYS A 102 9.11 -4.87 -12.60
N GLY A 103 10.29 -4.81 -11.97
CA GLY A 103 11.00 -5.97 -11.45
C GLY A 103 11.52 -5.77 -10.03
N ILE A 104 10.62 -5.69 -9.06
CA ILE A 104 10.83 -6.06 -7.65
C ILE A 104 9.56 -6.72 -7.14
#